data_AF-A0A1S8NJ64-F1
#
_entry.id   AF-A0A1S8NJ64-F1
#
_cell.length_a   1.000
_cell.length_b   1.000
_cell.length_c   1.000
_cell.angle_alpha   90.00
_cell.angle_beta   90.00
_cell.angle_gamma   90.00
#
_symmetry.space_group_name_H-M   'P 1'
#
loop_
_entity.id
_entity.type
_entity.pdbx_description
1 polymer ?
#
loop_
_entity_poly.entity_id
_entity_poly.type
_entity_poly.pdbx_seq_one_letter_code
_entity_poly.pdbx_strand_id
1 'polypeptide(L)'
;MKSFKIKKLVAATLATLTIGSVFQTGAYASWKQDWQNNWSWSENGRNAVGWKQVDGTWYNFDSAGKMKTGWANDNGTWYYLQSSGAMKTGWANDNGTWYYLQSSGAMKTGWANDNGTWYYLQSSGAMKKGWANDNGTWYYLQSSGAMKTGWANDNGTWYYLQSSGAMKTGWINDNGTWYFADVSGAMKTGVIEVDGKVYYLAKSGAMQTGNVVINGVTYTFDTSGAAIGNNIPIPTLIFTSSGTIITKSNDGNSSGDENTSNSGRSSSGGGGSSSSGSGHSSSGGSTASKTFQDIIDSQYSVDTQITFNDYKADGVIKPKLNFTPGTETVTINGEECIVKKDIYVTLNGMDAYISGNLQNGYTVTGSGDVNVRASISVFSKTTGKLYYVTPKTYTITV
;
A
#
# COMPACT_ATOMS: atom_id res chain seq x y z
N MET A 1 88.49 78.33 2.93
CA MET A 1 88.72 77.47 4.13
C MET A 1 87.38 76.88 4.55
N LYS A 2 87.32 75.54 4.70
CA LYS A 2 86.47 74.73 5.62
C LYS A 2 84.93 74.96 5.55
N SER A 3 84.07 74.06 5.04
CA SER A 3 83.68 72.66 5.40
C SER A 3 82.41 72.54 6.26
N PHE A 4 81.57 71.51 5.97
CA PHE A 4 80.46 70.87 6.75
C PHE A 4 79.10 71.56 6.81
N LYS A 5 77.92 70.92 6.96
CA LYS A 5 77.23 69.67 6.50
C LYS A 5 75.79 69.76 7.11
N ILE A 6 74.79 69.22 6.39
CA ILE A 6 73.63 68.41 6.89
C ILE A 6 72.27 69.03 7.41
N LYS A 7 71.19 68.56 6.74
CA LYS A 7 69.80 68.11 7.13
C LYS A 7 68.59 69.07 7.35
N LYS A 8 67.55 68.79 6.50
CA LYS A 8 66.07 68.61 6.71
C LYS A 8 65.25 69.75 7.37
N LEU A 9 63.97 70.06 7.09
CA LEU A 9 62.87 69.71 6.15
C LEU A 9 61.69 70.70 6.48
N VAL A 10 60.59 70.70 5.69
CA VAL A 10 59.22 71.25 5.95
C VAL A 10 59.00 72.70 5.43
N ALA A 11 57.94 73.10 4.72
CA ALA A 11 56.72 72.52 4.14
C ALA A 11 56.26 73.41 2.97
N ALA A 12 55.52 72.87 2.00
CA ALA A 12 54.66 73.69 1.13
C ALA A 12 53.40 72.90 0.77
N THR A 13 52.27 73.52 1.05
CA THR A 13 50.88 73.07 0.89
C THR A 13 50.47 72.96 -0.59
N LEU A 14 49.65 71.96 -0.92
CA LEU A 14 48.86 71.95 -2.15
C LEU A 14 47.45 71.44 -1.85
N ALA A 15 46.44 72.25 -2.16
CA ALA A 15 45.04 71.90 -2.08
C ALA A 15 44.68 70.93 -3.21
N THR A 16 44.10 69.78 -2.89
CA THR A 16 43.50 68.87 -3.87
C THR A 16 41.99 68.88 -3.72
N LEU A 17 41.31 69.21 -4.83
CA LEU A 17 39.89 69.00 -5.04
C LEU A 17 39.55 67.53 -4.78
N THR A 18 38.70 67.25 -3.79
CA THR A 18 38.02 65.96 -3.70
C THR A 18 36.85 65.95 -4.67
N ILE A 19 37.09 65.51 -5.91
CA ILE A 19 36.00 64.97 -6.72
C ILE A 19 35.67 63.62 -6.09
N GLY A 20 34.60 63.58 -5.29
CA GLY A 20 33.98 62.34 -4.90
C GLY A 20 33.42 61.66 -6.14
N SER A 21 34.18 60.79 -6.77
CA SER A 21 33.66 59.87 -7.77
C SER A 21 32.74 58.89 -7.04
N VAL A 22 31.44 59.18 -7.05
CA VAL A 22 30.42 58.19 -6.73
C VAL A 22 30.49 57.16 -7.86
N PHE A 23 31.27 56.10 -7.68
CA PHE A 23 31.09 54.91 -8.52
C PHE A 23 29.71 54.38 -8.18
N GLN A 24 28.73 54.57 -9.08
CA GLN A 24 27.58 53.69 -9.12
C GLN A 24 28.12 52.28 -9.40
N THR A 25 28.33 51.48 -8.37
CA THR A 25 28.60 50.06 -8.53
C THR A 25 27.33 49.46 -9.12
N GLY A 26 27.31 49.25 -10.43
CA GLY A 26 26.24 48.50 -11.09
C GLY A 26 26.05 47.18 -10.36
N ALA A 27 24.80 46.76 -10.18
CA ALA A 27 24.51 45.53 -9.49
C ALA A 27 24.98 44.34 -10.33
N TYR A 28 26.19 43.83 -10.06
CA TYR A 28 26.72 42.66 -10.76
C TYR A 28 26.21 41.40 -10.07
N ALA A 29 25.29 40.70 -10.73
CA ALA A 29 24.84 39.37 -10.37
C ALA A 29 25.60 38.33 -11.19
N SER A 30 26.20 37.32 -10.56
CA SER A 30 26.95 36.29 -11.29
C SER A 30 27.07 34.98 -10.54
N TRP A 31 27.16 33.89 -11.31
CA TRP A 31 27.61 32.60 -10.79
C TRP A 31 29.08 32.67 -10.37
N LYS A 32 29.37 32.13 -9.19
CA LYS A 32 30.73 31.97 -8.66
C LYS A 32 30.98 30.51 -8.35
N GLN A 33 32.16 30.03 -8.73
CA GLN A 33 32.62 28.68 -8.42
C GLN A 33 33.82 28.74 -7.50
N ASP A 34 33.82 27.92 -6.44
CA ASP A 34 34.96 27.79 -5.55
C ASP A 34 35.93 26.68 -6.03
N TRP A 35 37.08 26.58 -5.36
CA TRP A 35 38.12 25.58 -5.66
C TRP A 35 37.70 24.13 -5.35
N GLN A 36 36.59 23.94 -4.63
CA GLN A 36 35.98 22.64 -4.35
C GLN A 36 34.86 22.31 -5.35
N ASN A 37 34.73 23.07 -6.44
CA ASN A 37 33.71 22.90 -7.47
C ASN A 37 32.27 23.17 -6.99
N ASN A 38 32.09 23.90 -5.86
CA ASN A 38 30.78 24.35 -5.42
C ASN A 38 30.39 25.64 -6.14
N TRP A 39 29.13 25.73 -6.55
CA TRP A 39 28.56 26.90 -7.20
C TRP A 39 27.77 27.76 -6.22
N SER A 40 27.77 29.07 -6.42
CA SER A 40 26.96 30.04 -5.67
C SER A 40 26.48 31.14 -6.62
N TRP A 41 25.35 31.76 -6.31
CA TRP A 41 24.87 32.94 -7.03
C TRP A 41 25.14 34.19 -6.18
N SER A 42 25.97 35.11 -6.67
CA SER A 42 26.37 36.31 -5.93
C SER A 42 25.73 37.55 -6.53
N GLU A 43 25.04 38.34 -5.69
CA GLU A 43 24.45 39.63 -6.03
C GLU A 43 25.02 40.69 -5.10
N ASN A 44 25.71 41.70 -5.65
CA ASN A 44 26.31 42.79 -4.87
C ASN A 44 27.24 42.30 -3.75
N GLY A 45 27.99 41.22 -4.02
CA GLY A 45 28.93 40.62 -3.07
C GLY A 45 28.27 39.76 -1.98
N ARG A 46 26.97 39.46 -2.07
CA ARG A 46 26.27 38.54 -1.15
C ARG A 46 25.80 37.31 -1.92
N ASN A 47 26.02 36.13 -1.34
CA ASN A 47 25.54 34.89 -1.93
C ASN A 47 24.06 34.67 -1.62
N ALA A 48 23.31 34.15 -2.58
CA ALA A 48 21.94 33.71 -2.39
C ALA A 48 21.88 32.53 -1.42
N VAL A 49 20.80 32.47 -0.64
CA VAL A 49 20.47 31.36 0.28
C VAL A 49 19.01 30.94 0.03
N GLY A 50 18.71 29.66 0.19
CA GLY A 50 17.37 29.13 -0.09
C GLY A 50 17.03 29.18 -1.59
N TRP A 51 15.74 29.32 -1.90
CA TRP A 51 15.26 29.37 -3.28
C TRP A 51 15.57 30.69 -3.96
N LYS A 52 16.15 30.62 -5.17
CA LYS A 52 16.42 31.78 -6.02
C LYS A 52 16.13 31.44 -7.47
N GLN A 53 15.40 32.33 -8.13
CA GLN A 53 15.22 32.28 -9.57
C GLN A 53 16.34 33.07 -10.25
N VAL A 54 17.01 32.43 -11.21
CA VAL A 54 18.07 33.01 -12.06
C VAL A 54 17.69 32.71 -13.50
N ASP A 55 17.52 33.76 -14.31
CA ASP A 55 17.15 33.68 -15.72
C ASP A 55 15.95 32.74 -16.00
N GLY A 56 14.92 32.84 -15.14
CA GLY A 56 13.70 32.04 -15.24
C GLY A 56 13.79 30.63 -14.63
N THR A 57 14.98 30.16 -14.23
CA THR A 57 15.20 28.83 -13.65
C THR A 57 15.34 28.91 -12.14
N TRP A 58 14.68 28.00 -11.41
CA TRP A 58 14.79 27.92 -9.95
C TRP A 58 15.99 27.08 -9.52
N TYR A 59 16.72 27.59 -8.52
CA TYR A 59 17.83 26.95 -7.84
C TYR A 59 17.61 27.01 -6.32
N ASN A 60 18.19 26.07 -5.57
CA ASN A 60 18.21 26.11 -4.11
C ASN A 60 19.65 26.19 -3.61
N PHE A 61 19.91 27.06 -2.64
CA PHE A 61 21.22 27.25 -2.00
C PHE A 61 21.12 26.91 -0.51
N ASP A 62 22.17 26.30 0.04
CA ASP A 62 22.26 26.05 1.49
C ASP A 62 22.50 27.35 2.29
N SER A 63 22.62 27.23 3.61
CA SER A 63 22.84 28.39 4.49
C SER A 63 24.21 29.06 4.31
N ALA A 64 25.17 28.37 3.69
CA ALA A 64 26.47 28.93 3.30
C ALA A 64 26.45 29.53 1.88
N GLY A 65 25.32 29.45 1.18
CA GLY A 65 25.14 29.93 -0.18
C GLY A 65 25.68 28.99 -1.25
N LYS A 66 25.96 27.72 -0.93
CA LYS A 66 26.32 26.70 -1.91
C LYS A 66 25.08 26.13 -2.58
N MET A 67 25.11 26.03 -3.90
CA MET A 67 24.04 25.49 -4.72
C MET A 67 23.85 24.01 -4.41
N LYS A 68 22.60 23.60 -4.17
CA LYS A 68 22.23 22.20 -3.96
C LYS A 68 21.96 21.50 -5.30
N THR A 69 22.23 20.21 -5.30
CA THR A 69 21.87 19.25 -6.36
C THR A 69 21.24 18.02 -5.73
N GLY A 70 20.47 17.24 -6.48
CA GLY A 70 19.72 16.10 -5.98
C GLY A 70 18.49 16.52 -5.17
N TRP A 71 18.11 15.72 -4.17
CA TRP A 71 16.94 15.98 -3.36
C TRP A 71 17.12 17.14 -2.38
N ALA A 72 16.15 18.07 -2.36
CA ALA A 72 16.04 19.09 -1.34
C ALA A 72 14.69 19.00 -0.64
N ASN A 73 14.72 18.96 0.69
CA ASN A 73 13.54 19.11 1.53
C ASN A 73 13.40 20.58 1.93
N ASP A 74 12.22 21.14 1.69
CA ASP A 74 11.84 22.46 2.15
C ASP A 74 10.51 22.35 2.89
N ASN A 75 10.58 22.43 4.22
CA ASN A 75 9.43 22.32 5.13
C ASN A 75 8.53 21.10 4.87
N GLY A 76 9.15 19.93 4.65
CA GLY A 76 8.42 18.67 4.39
C GLY A 76 8.03 18.45 2.94
N THR A 77 8.22 19.44 2.06
CA THR A 77 8.03 19.28 0.61
C THR A 77 9.36 18.93 -0.05
N TRP A 78 9.37 17.86 -0.85
CA TRP A 78 10.55 17.41 -1.56
C TRP A 78 10.61 18.00 -2.97
N TYR A 79 11.80 18.38 -3.40
CA TYR A 79 12.13 18.88 -4.73
C TYR A 79 13.36 18.16 -5.25
N TYR A 80 13.49 18.05 -6.57
CA TYR A 80 14.67 17.48 -7.21
C TYR A 80 15.43 18.55 -8.01
N LEU A 81 16.69 18.77 -7.67
CA LEU A 81 17.59 19.68 -8.35
C LEU A 81 18.51 18.84 -9.25
N GLN A 82 18.58 19.17 -10.53
CA GLN A 82 19.45 18.46 -11.47
C GLN A 82 20.93 18.66 -11.11
N SER A 83 21.84 17.96 -11.79
CA SER A 83 23.29 18.16 -11.62
C SER A 83 23.75 19.58 -11.90
N SER A 84 23.01 20.32 -12.75
CA SER A 84 23.20 21.75 -12.99
C SER A 84 22.65 22.66 -11.87
N GLY A 85 22.00 22.08 -10.85
CA GLY A 85 21.26 22.79 -9.80
C GLY A 85 19.85 23.25 -10.19
N ALA A 86 19.50 23.15 -11.48
CA ALA A 86 18.18 23.56 -11.95
C ALA A 86 17.08 22.65 -11.38
N MET A 87 16.05 23.26 -10.79
CA MET A 87 14.88 22.55 -10.28
C MET A 87 14.18 21.79 -11.41
N LYS A 88 13.92 20.50 -11.19
CA LYS A 88 13.25 19.62 -12.13
C LYS A 88 11.73 19.70 -11.95
N THR A 89 11.02 19.72 -13.07
CA THR A 89 9.58 19.45 -13.16
C THR A 89 9.36 18.21 -14.05
N GLY A 90 8.19 17.58 -13.94
CA GLY A 90 7.86 16.32 -14.61
C GLY A 90 8.68 15.14 -14.06
N TRP A 91 8.91 14.14 -14.90
CA TRP A 91 9.63 12.92 -14.50
C TRP A 91 11.11 13.17 -14.18
N ALA A 92 11.58 12.61 -13.07
CA ALA A 92 12.98 12.50 -12.68
C ALA A 92 13.35 11.03 -12.43
N ASN A 93 14.49 10.60 -12.95
CA ASN A 93 15.08 9.31 -12.64
C ASN A 93 16.24 9.52 -11.69
N ASP A 94 16.15 8.92 -10.51
CA ASP A 94 17.22 8.91 -9.52
C ASP A 94 17.62 7.46 -9.26
N ASN A 95 18.78 7.07 -9.80
CA ASN A 95 19.35 5.73 -9.70
C ASN A 95 18.37 4.60 -10.07
N GLY A 96 17.61 4.77 -11.15
CA GLY A 96 16.66 3.76 -11.63
C GLY A 96 15.27 3.86 -10.99
N THR A 97 15.08 4.69 -9.97
CA THR A 97 13.76 4.98 -9.39
C THR A 97 13.17 6.23 -10.02
N TRP A 98 11.92 6.14 -10.47
CA TRP A 98 11.22 7.26 -11.10
C TRP A 98 10.36 8.01 -10.09
N TYR A 99 10.38 9.34 -10.19
CA TYR A 99 9.60 10.28 -9.40
C TYR A 99 8.93 11.29 -10.32
N TYR A 100 7.80 11.85 -9.89
CA TYR A 100 7.11 12.90 -10.63
C TYR A 100 7.10 14.20 -9.84
N LEU A 101 7.66 15.26 -10.43
CA LEU A 101 7.71 16.60 -9.87
C LEU A 101 6.62 17.44 -10.53
N GLN A 102 5.77 18.08 -9.74
CA GLN A 102 4.70 18.94 -10.24
C GLN A 102 5.27 20.18 -10.94
N SER A 103 4.41 21.00 -11.55
CA SER A 103 4.83 22.26 -12.17
C SER A 103 5.50 23.23 -11.20
N SER A 104 5.15 23.16 -9.91
CA SER A 104 5.82 23.88 -8.82
C SER A 104 7.18 23.30 -8.42
N GLY A 105 7.58 22.15 -8.98
CA GLY A 105 8.75 21.37 -8.57
C GLY A 105 8.51 20.42 -7.39
N ALA A 106 7.37 20.55 -6.70
CA ALA A 106 7.04 19.69 -5.56
C ALA A 106 6.82 18.24 -6.00
N MET A 107 7.49 17.30 -5.33
CA MET A 107 7.34 15.87 -5.56
C MET A 107 5.90 15.41 -5.31
N LYS A 108 5.35 14.67 -6.26
CA LYS A 108 3.99 14.12 -6.18
C LYS A 108 4.01 12.77 -5.49
N THR A 109 3.01 12.55 -4.64
CA THR A 109 2.61 11.24 -4.11
C THR A 109 1.17 10.95 -4.53
N GLY A 110 0.76 9.67 -4.48
CA GLY A 110 -0.52 9.19 -4.99
C GLY A 110 -0.62 9.26 -6.51
N TRP A 111 -1.84 9.42 -7.02
CA TRP A 111 -2.08 9.47 -8.47
C TRP A 111 -1.49 10.72 -9.14
N ALA A 112 -0.87 10.52 -10.30
CA ALA A 112 -0.43 11.56 -11.23
C ALA A 112 -0.98 11.28 -12.63
N ASN A 113 -1.52 12.32 -13.27
CA ASN A 113 -1.91 12.29 -14.66
C ASN A 113 -0.85 13.04 -15.47
N ASP A 114 -0.21 12.33 -16.39
CA ASP A 114 0.71 12.90 -17.36
C ASP A 114 0.14 12.66 -18.76
N ASN A 115 -0.39 13.73 -19.36
CA ASN A 115 -0.98 13.73 -20.70
C ASN A 115 -2.02 12.62 -20.94
N GLY A 116 -2.91 12.40 -19.97
CA GLY A 116 -3.96 11.39 -20.04
C GLY A 116 -3.53 9.99 -19.59
N THR A 117 -2.25 9.76 -19.35
CA THR A 117 -1.76 8.51 -18.76
C THR A 117 -1.67 8.64 -17.25
N TRP A 118 -2.26 7.69 -16.52
CA TRP A 118 -2.23 7.68 -15.07
C TRP A 118 -1.08 6.84 -14.53
N TYR A 119 -0.45 7.35 -13.47
CA TYR A 119 0.63 6.72 -12.73
C TYR A 119 0.33 6.81 -11.24
N TYR A 120 0.87 5.87 -10.46
CA TYR A 120 0.75 5.89 -9.00
C TYR A 120 2.13 6.07 -8.37
N LEU A 121 2.30 7.12 -7.58
CA LEU A 121 3.50 7.42 -6.82
C LEU A 121 3.26 7.01 -5.37
N GLN A 122 4.17 6.22 -4.80
CA GLN A 122 4.09 5.78 -3.41
C GLN A 122 4.27 6.96 -2.45
N SER A 123 4.11 6.75 -1.14
CA SER A 123 4.32 7.78 -0.12
C SER A 123 5.74 8.37 -0.14
N SER A 124 6.74 7.58 -0.54
CA SER A 124 8.12 8.03 -0.80
C SER A 124 8.29 8.83 -2.10
N GLY A 125 7.25 8.94 -2.92
CA GLY A 125 7.30 9.53 -4.27
C GLY A 125 7.75 8.57 -5.37
N ALA A 126 8.23 7.37 -5.01
CA ALA A 126 8.66 6.37 -5.99
C ALA A 126 7.48 5.87 -6.84
N MET A 127 7.67 5.79 -8.16
CA MET A 127 6.67 5.30 -9.08
C MET A 127 6.41 3.80 -8.91
N LYS A 128 5.17 3.43 -8.65
CA LYS A 128 4.73 2.05 -8.46
C LYS A 128 4.63 1.31 -9.79
N LYS A 129 4.97 0.02 -9.75
CA LYS A 129 4.70 -0.98 -10.79
C LYS A 129 3.94 -2.16 -10.18
N GLY A 130 3.24 -2.93 -11.01
CA GLY A 130 2.37 -4.03 -10.59
C GLY A 130 1.14 -3.54 -9.80
N TRP A 131 0.63 -4.38 -8.90
CA TRP A 131 -0.56 -4.06 -8.12
C TRP A 131 -0.36 -2.89 -7.15
N ALA A 132 -1.34 -2.00 -7.09
CA ALA A 132 -1.49 -0.94 -6.11
C ALA A 132 -2.88 -1.02 -5.47
N ASN A 133 -2.92 -0.95 -4.14
CA ASN A 133 -4.16 -0.78 -3.38
C ASN A 133 -4.28 0.69 -2.99
N ASP A 134 -5.37 1.33 -3.41
CA ASP A 134 -5.73 2.67 -3.00
C ASP A 134 -7.09 2.60 -2.32
N ASN A 135 -7.07 2.69 -0.99
CA ASN A 135 -8.26 2.67 -0.13
C ASN A 135 -9.21 1.48 -0.40
N GLY A 136 -8.64 0.27 -0.54
CA GLY A 136 -9.42 -0.95 -0.78
C GLY A 136 -9.74 -1.22 -2.26
N THR A 137 -9.46 -0.27 -3.16
CA THR A 137 -9.59 -0.48 -4.60
C THR A 137 -8.25 -0.88 -5.20
N TRP A 138 -8.23 -1.95 -5.99
CA TRP A 138 -7.02 -2.45 -6.64
C TRP A 138 -6.86 -1.90 -8.05
N TYR A 139 -5.62 -1.56 -8.41
CA TYR A 139 -5.22 -1.08 -9.72
C TYR A 139 -3.95 -1.82 -10.16
N TYR A 140 -3.73 -1.92 -11.46
CA TYR A 140 -2.51 -2.53 -12.00
C TYR A 140 -1.69 -1.52 -12.80
N LEU A 141 -0.44 -1.31 -12.39
CA LEU A 141 0.51 -0.44 -13.07
C LEU A 141 1.46 -1.30 -13.91
N GLN A 142 1.59 -0.99 -15.19
CA GLN A 142 2.46 -1.72 -16.12
C GLN A 142 3.94 -1.53 -15.75
N SER A 143 4.85 -2.21 -16.45
CA SER A 143 6.30 -2.07 -16.25
C SER A 143 6.81 -0.64 -16.48
N SER A 144 6.14 0.13 -17.34
CA SER A 144 6.35 1.56 -17.58
C SER A 144 5.78 2.46 -16.48
N GLY A 145 5.01 1.91 -15.53
CA GLY A 145 4.27 2.65 -14.51
C GLY A 145 2.87 3.09 -14.95
N ALA A 146 2.54 3.00 -16.25
CA ALA A 146 1.23 3.38 -16.75
C ALA A 146 0.13 2.46 -16.20
N MET A 147 -0.95 3.06 -15.71
CA MET A 147 -2.13 2.34 -15.24
C MET A 147 -2.77 1.54 -16.37
N LYS A 148 -3.05 0.27 -16.13
CA LYS A 148 -3.71 -0.63 -17.08
C LYS A 148 -5.23 -0.53 -16.95
N THR A 149 -5.90 -0.52 -18.09
CA THR A 149 -7.34 -0.77 -18.23
C THR A 149 -7.58 -2.01 -19.11
N GLY A 150 -8.76 -2.61 -19.03
CA GLY A 150 -9.10 -3.88 -19.68
C GLY A 150 -8.37 -5.07 -19.05
N TRP A 151 -8.17 -6.13 -19.85
CA TRP A 151 -7.52 -7.36 -19.39
C TRP A 151 -6.04 -7.17 -19.03
N ALA A 152 -5.61 -7.75 -17.91
CA ALA A 152 -4.23 -7.87 -17.49
C ALA A 152 -3.92 -9.32 -17.15
N ASN A 153 -2.76 -9.81 -17.63
CA ASN A 153 -2.23 -11.11 -17.24
C ASN A 153 -1.10 -10.89 -16.25
N ASP A 154 -1.24 -11.45 -15.05
CA ASP A 154 -0.20 -11.45 -14.03
C ASP A 154 0.14 -12.91 -13.70
N ASN A 155 1.31 -13.35 -14.19
CA ASN A 155 1.83 -14.71 -14.01
C ASN A 155 0.83 -15.82 -14.37
N GLY A 156 0.13 -15.68 -15.49
CA GLY A 156 -0.82 -16.67 -15.98
C GLY A 156 -2.24 -16.53 -15.42
N THR A 157 -2.46 -15.66 -14.43
CA THR A 157 -3.80 -15.32 -13.92
C THR A 157 -4.32 -14.07 -14.62
N TRP A 158 -5.56 -14.11 -15.09
CA TRP A 158 -6.19 -12.99 -15.77
C TRP A 158 -7.07 -12.17 -14.83
N TYR A 159 -7.01 -10.86 -14.98
CA TYR A 159 -7.74 -9.85 -14.22
C TYR A 159 -8.35 -8.83 -15.19
N TYR A 160 -9.47 -8.21 -14.80
CA TYR A 160 -10.10 -7.16 -15.59
C TYR A 160 -10.09 -5.82 -14.83
N LEU A 161 -9.49 -4.80 -15.44
CA LEU A 161 -9.44 -3.44 -14.93
C LEU A 161 -10.49 -2.61 -15.68
N GLN A 162 -11.38 -1.94 -14.96
CA GLN A 162 -12.39 -1.07 -15.55
C GLN A 162 -11.75 0.14 -16.26
N SER A 163 -12.54 0.96 -16.94
CA SER A 163 -12.05 2.19 -17.58
C SER A 163 -11.41 3.18 -16.60
N SER A 164 -11.85 3.15 -15.33
CA SER A 164 -11.22 3.89 -14.23
C SER A 164 -9.90 3.28 -13.75
N GLY A 165 -9.52 2.10 -14.23
CA GLY A 165 -8.40 1.30 -13.74
C GLY A 165 -8.72 0.41 -12.54
N ALA A 166 -9.89 0.59 -11.91
CA ALA A 166 -10.30 -0.23 -10.78
C ALA A 166 -10.49 -1.68 -11.20
N MET A 167 -9.93 -2.60 -10.43
CA MET A 167 -10.07 -4.03 -10.64
C MET A 167 -11.52 -4.47 -10.40
N LYS A 168 -12.07 -5.22 -11.34
CA LYS A 168 -13.44 -5.72 -11.28
C LYS A 168 -13.47 -7.15 -10.74
N THR A 169 -14.43 -7.41 -9.86
CA THR A 169 -14.83 -8.75 -9.42
C THR A 169 -16.26 -9.05 -9.89
N GLY A 170 -16.68 -10.31 -9.74
CA GLY A 170 -17.97 -10.80 -10.17
C GLY A 170 -18.10 -10.87 -11.69
N TRP A 171 -19.32 -10.69 -12.19
CA TRP A 171 -19.60 -10.69 -13.63
C TRP A 171 -18.99 -9.49 -14.36
N ILE A 172 -18.29 -9.78 -15.45
CA ILE A 172 -17.65 -8.83 -16.36
C ILE A 172 -18.27 -9.00 -17.74
N ASN A 173 -18.78 -7.91 -18.32
CA ASN A 173 -19.17 -7.85 -19.72
C ASN A 173 -18.12 -7.06 -20.48
N ASP A 174 -17.42 -7.75 -21.38
CA ASP A 174 -16.47 -7.14 -22.30
C ASP A 174 -17.01 -7.33 -23.72
N ASN A 175 -17.55 -6.25 -24.29
CA ASN A 175 -18.09 -6.19 -25.65
C ASN A 175 -19.10 -7.31 -25.97
N GLY A 176 -20.01 -7.61 -25.04
CA GLY A 176 -21.06 -8.62 -25.20
C GLY A 176 -20.64 -10.03 -24.81
N THR A 177 -19.35 -10.27 -24.52
CA THR A 177 -18.88 -11.53 -23.96
C THR A 177 -18.82 -11.43 -22.43
N TRP A 178 -19.41 -12.40 -21.75
CA TRP A 178 -19.43 -12.45 -20.29
C TRP A 178 -18.29 -13.29 -19.74
N TYR A 179 -17.73 -12.84 -18.63
CA TYR A 179 -16.68 -13.50 -17.85
C TYR A 179 -17.02 -13.37 -16.37
N PHE A 180 -16.36 -14.16 -15.53
CA PHE A 180 -16.52 -14.07 -14.08
C PHE A 180 -15.17 -14.02 -13.39
N ALA A 181 -15.01 -13.12 -12.43
CA ALA A 181 -13.85 -13.05 -11.56
C ALA A 181 -14.26 -13.22 -10.09
N ASP A 182 -13.44 -13.90 -9.30
CA ASP A 182 -13.69 -14.00 -7.86
C ASP A 182 -13.33 -12.69 -7.11
N VAL A 183 -13.48 -12.69 -5.79
CA VAL A 183 -13.11 -11.54 -4.93
C VAL A 183 -11.63 -11.16 -4.98
N SER A 184 -10.73 -12.06 -5.41
CA SER A 184 -9.32 -11.72 -5.64
C SER A 184 -9.11 -11.04 -7.00
N GLY A 185 -10.15 -10.97 -7.84
CA GLY A 185 -10.10 -10.48 -9.21
C GLY A 185 -9.67 -11.53 -10.23
N ALA A 186 -9.36 -12.76 -9.78
CA ALA A 186 -8.91 -13.82 -10.66
C ALA A 186 -10.08 -14.34 -11.51
N MET A 187 -9.92 -14.25 -12.83
CA MET A 187 -10.86 -14.78 -13.81
C MET A 187 -11.03 -16.29 -13.64
N LYS A 188 -12.28 -16.77 -13.72
CA LYS A 188 -12.65 -18.16 -13.59
C LYS A 188 -12.92 -18.83 -14.94
N THR A 189 -12.80 -20.15 -14.92
CA THR A 189 -13.04 -21.06 -16.03
C THR A 189 -13.73 -22.32 -15.49
N GLY A 190 -14.39 -23.09 -16.35
CA GLY A 190 -15.06 -24.33 -15.99
C GLY A 190 -16.53 -24.13 -15.59
N VAL A 191 -17.11 -25.14 -14.96
CA VAL A 191 -18.50 -25.12 -14.48
C VAL A 191 -18.54 -24.45 -13.11
N ILE A 192 -19.27 -23.34 -13.00
CA ILE A 192 -19.42 -22.58 -11.76
C ILE A 192 -20.90 -22.38 -11.43
N GLU A 193 -21.23 -22.23 -10.16
CA GLU A 193 -22.54 -21.77 -9.71
C GLU A 193 -22.43 -20.33 -9.22
N VAL A 194 -23.36 -19.46 -9.62
CA VAL A 194 -23.44 -18.07 -9.15
C VAL A 194 -24.89 -17.78 -8.77
N ASP A 195 -25.12 -17.41 -7.51
CA ASP A 195 -26.46 -17.12 -6.94
C ASP A 195 -27.51 -18.21 -7.29
N GLY A 196 -27.13 -19.48 -7.12
CA GLY A 196 -28.00 -20.64 -7.35
C GLY A 196 -28.21 -21.05 -8.82
N LYS A 197 -27.55 -20.39 -9.76
CA LYS A 197 -27.58 -20.75 -11.19
C LYS A 197 -26.23 -21.28 -11.65
N VAL A 198 -26.24 -22.31 -12.49
CA VAL A 198 -25.01 -22.93 -13.00
C VAL A 198 -24.64 -22.34 -14.37
N TYR A 199 -23.37 -22.04 -14.58
CA TYR A 199 -22.81 -21.47 -15.80
C TYR A 199 -21.59 -22.28 -16.23
N TYR A 200 -21.24 -22.20 -17.52
CA TYR A 200 -19.98 -22.72 -18.03
C TYR A 200 -19.13 -21.62 -18.65
N LEU A 201 -17.92 -21.48 -18.12
CA LEU A 201 -16.90 -20.57 -18.63
C LEU A 201 -15.87 -21.39 -19.40
N ALA A 202 -15.64 -21.05 -20.66
CA ALA A 202 -14.62 -21.72 -21.48
C ALA A 202 -13.21 -21.52 -20.88
N LYS A 203 -12.19 -22.20 -21.45
CA LYS A 203 -10.79 -22.00 -21.06
C LYS A 203 -10.30 -20.55 -21.25
N SER A 204 -10.91 -19.81 -22.18
CA SER A 204 -10.70 -18.38 -22.37
C SER A 204 -11.40 -17.50 -21.32
N GLY A 205 -12.19 -18.08 -20.43
CA GLY A 205 -13.07 -17.39 -19.48
C GLY A 205 -14.43 -16.99 -20.05
N ALA A 206 -14.63 -17.08 -21.37
CA ALA A 206 -15.89 -16.67 -22.01
C ALA A 206 -17.04 -17.59 -21.60
N MET A 207 -18.10 -17.00 -21.05
CA MET A 207 -19.35 -17.68 -20.71
C MET A 207 -20.02 -18.21 -21.97
N GLN A 208 -20.44 -19.48 -21.93
CA GLN A 208 -21.11 -20.14 -23.03
C GLN A 208 -22.64 -20.07 -22.91
N THR A 209 -23.31 -20.08 -24.06
CA THR A 209 -24.77 -20.18 -24.19
C THR A 209 -25.09 -21.27 -25.22
N GLY A 210 -26.34 -21.75 -25.26
CA GLY A 210 -26.78 -22.81 -26.15
C GLY A 210 -26.30 -24.21 -25.72
N ASN A 211 -26.15 -25.11 -26.70
CA ASN A 211 -25.71 -26.48 -26.44
C ASN A 211 -24.19 -26.57 -26.34
N VAL A 212 -23.68 -27.06 -25.22
CA VAL A 212 -22.24 -27.19 -24.92
C VAL A 212 -21.91 -28.61 -24.49
N VAL A 213 -20.84 -29.19 -25.03
CA VAL A 213 -20.35 -30.52 -24.65
C VAL A 213 -19.29 -30.39 -23.55
N ILE A 214 -19.55 -30.98 -22.38
CA ILE A 214 -18.64 -31.00 -21.23
C ILE A 214 -18.39 -32.47 -20.86
N ASN A 215 -17.14 -32.93 -20.98
CA ASN A 215 -16.75 -34.32 -20.72
C ASN A 215 -17.60 -35.37 -21.47
N GLY A 216 -17.97 -35.08 -22.72
CA GLY A 216 -18.76 -35.99 -23.58
C GLY A 216 -20.28 -35.93 -23.36
N VAL A 217 -20.77 -35.14 -22.40
CA VAL A 217 -22.19 -34.92 -22.15
C VAL A 217 -22.62 -33.56 -22.67
N THR A 218 -23.75 -33.49 -23.38
CA THR A 218 -24.31 -32.22 -23.87
C THR A 218 -25.19 -31.60 -22.80
N TYR A 219 -24.93 -30.34 -22.47
CA TYR A 219 -25.71 -29.51 -21.56
C TYR A 219 -26.24 -28.30 -22.32
N THR A 220 -27.40 -27.79 -21.92
CA THR A 220 -28.04 -26.62 -22.55
C THR A 220 -28.00 -25.44 -21.59
N PHE A 221 -27.52 -24.31 -22.09
CA PHE A 221 -27.48 -23.03 -21.39
C PHE A 221 -28.38 -22.04 -22.12
N ASP A 222 -29.22 -21.30 -21.39
CA ASP A 222 -30.09 -20.30 -21.97
C ASP A 222 -29.32 -19.05 -22.43
N THR A 223 -30.04 -18.02 -22.89
CA THR A 223 -29.47 -16.75 -23.36
C THR A 223 -28.82 -15.92 -22.25
N SER A 224 -29.15 -16.18 -20.97
CA SER A 224 -28.46 -15.60 -19.82
C SER A 224 -27.20 -16.38 -19.44
N GLY A 225 -26.96 -17.53 -20.07
CA GLY A 225 -25.87 -18.45 -19.76
C GLY A 225 -26.17 -19.42 -18.63
N ALA A 226 -27.38 -19.41 -18.07
CA ALA A 226 -27.77 -20.34 -17.01
C ALA A 226 -28.09 -21.71 -17.61
N ALA A 227 -27.58 -22.76 -16.98
CA ALA A 227 -27.88 -24.14 -17.35
C ALA A 227 -29.37 -24.42 -17.14
N ILE A 228 -30.00 -25.10 -18.10
CA ILE A 228 -31.42 -25.44 -18.10
C ILE A 228 -31.64 -26.93 -18.42
N GLY A 229 -32.83 -27.41 -18.11
CA GLY A 229 -33.24 -28.79 -18.35
C GLY A 229 -32.98 -29.71 -17.16
N ASN A 230 -33.21 -31.01 -17.36
CA ASN A 230 -33.15 -32.02 -16.30
C ASN A 230 -31.74 -32.50 -15.98
N ASN A 231 -30.77 -32.19 -16.85
CA ASN A 231 -29.37 -32.55 -16.67
C ASN A 231 -28.54 -31.27 -16.57
N ILE A 232 -28.13 -30.92 -15.36
CA ILE A 232 -27.34 -29.72 -15.05
C ILE A 232 -25.91 -30.16 -14.72
N PRO A 233 -24.87 -29.53 -15.31
CA PRO A 233 -23.50 -29.93 -15.01
C PRO A 233 -23.18 -29.58 -13.55
N ILE A 234 -22.43 -30.44 -12.87
CA ILE A 234 -22.08 -30.24 -11.46
C ILE A 234 -21.02 -29.12 -11.38
N PRO A 235 -21.29 -28.01 -10.67
CA PRO A 235 -20.33 -26.93 -10.48
C PRO A 235 -19.20 -27.37 -9.55
N THR A 236 -17.97 -26.98 -9.87
CA THR A 236 -16.80 -27.25 -8.99
C THR A 236 -16.57 -26.15 -7.96
N LEU A 237 -17.12 -24.97 -8.22
CA LEU A 237 -17.04 -23.78 -7.38
C LEU A 237 -18.38 -23.05 -7.40
N ILE A 238 -18.80 -22.54 -6.25
CA ILE A 238 -20.04 -21.79 -6.08
C ILE A 238 -19.67 -20.40 -5.60
N PHE A 239 -20.36 -19.39 -6.10
CA PHE A 239 -20.08 -17.99 -5.81
C PHE A 239 -21.35 -17.17 -5.58
N THR A 240 -21.19 -16.04 -4.90
CA THR A 240 -22.12 -14.91 -4.99
C THR A 240 -21.87 -14.14 -6.29
N SER A 241 -22.81 -13.30 -6.74
CA SER A 241 -22.60 -12.37 -7.87
C SER A 241 -21.40 -11.43 -7.72
N SER A 242 -20.91 -11.17 -6.49
CA SER A 242 -19.72 -10.37 -6.23
C SER A 242 -18.40 -11.14 -6.38
N GLY A 243 -18.45 -12.45 -6.62
CA GLY A 243 -17.28 -13.32 -6.75
C GLY A 243 -16.85 -14.00 -5.45
N THR A 244 -17.65 -13.93 -4.37
CA THR A 244 -17.31 -14.56 -3.08
C THR A 244 -17.61 -16.05 -3.16
N ILE A 245 -16.66 -16.92 -2.81
CA ILE A 245 -16.87 -18.37 -2.83
C ILE A 245 -17.85 -18.80 -1.72
N ILE A 246 -18.79 -19.69 -2.05
CA ILE A 246 -19.72 -20.35 -1.13
C ILE A 246 -19.34 -21.83 -1.07
N THR A 247 -18.94 -22.36 0.07
CA THR A 247 -18.75 -23.82 0.23
C THR A 247 -20.09 -24.47 0.60
N LYS A 248 -20.49 -25.54 -0.10
CA LYS A 248 -21.56 -26.44 0.38
C LYS A 248 -20.98 -27.27 1.52
N SER A 249 -21.41 -27.01 2.75
CA SER A 249 -21.17 -27.89 3.89
C SER A 249 -21.73 -29.27 3.56
N ASN A 250 -20.90 -30.31 3.55
CA ASN A 250 -21.36 -31.69 3.46
C ASN A 250 -21.91 -32.13 4.83
N ASP A 251 -23.11 -31.67 5.19
CA ASP A 251 -23.89 -32.32 6.24
C ASP A 251 -24.78 -33.38 5.59
N GLY A 252 -24.14 -34.48 5.20
CA GLY A 252 -24.82 -35.72 4.85
C GLY A 252 -25.01 -36.56 6.10
N ASN A 253 -26.15 -36.44 6.76
CA ASN A 253 -26.84 -37.61 7.31
C ASN A 253 -28.33 -37.33 7.54
N SER A 254 -29.14 -37.69 6.55
CA SER A 254 -30.56 -37.97 6.78
C SER A 254 -30.71 -39.46 7.06
N SER A 255 -30.86 -39.78 8.33
CA SER A 255 -31.52 -41.00 8.84
C SER A 255 -32.39 -40.49 9.99
N GLY A 256 -33.71 -40.39 9.86
CA GLY A 256 -34.58 -41.55 9.66
C GLY A 256 -34.63 -42.33 10.97
N ASP A 257 -35.44 -41.89 11.93
CA ASP A 257 -36.49 -42.72 12.55
C ASP A 257 -37.15 -42.03 13.74
N GLU A 258 -38.48 -42.10 13.73
CA GLU A 258 -39.34 -41.89 14.88
C GLU A 258 -39.05 -42.94 15.97
N ASN A 259 -39.36 -42.58 17.22
CA ASN A 259 -40.26 -43.32 18.10
C ASN A 259 -39.79 -43.43 19.57
N THR A 260 -40.64 -42.87 20.43
CA THR A 260 -41.04 -43.33 21.76
C THR A 260 -40.04 -43.57 22.91
N SER A 261 -40.35 -42.82 23.96
CA SER A 261 -40.74 -43.30 25.31
C SER A 261 -39.67 -43.43 26.41
N ASN A 262 -39.93 -42.63 27.46
CA ASN A 262 -40.11 -43.05 28.86
C ASN A 262 -38.85 -43.62 29.55
N SER A 263 -38.27 -42.97 30.56
CA SER A 263 -38.76 -42.87 31.94
C SER A 263 -37.56 -42.37 32.78
N GLY A 264 -37.67 -41.65 33.89
CA GLY A 264 -38.82 -41.18 34.62
C GLY A 264 -38.40 -40.48 35.93
N ARG A 265 -39.42 -40.21 36.75
CA ARG A 265 -39.44 -39.92 38.20
C ARG A 265 -39.00 -38.49 38.60
N SER A 266 -39.94 -37.58 38.92
CA SER A 266 -40.71 -37.45 40.19
C SER A 266 -39.80 -37.14 41.39
N SER A 267 -40.00 -36.15 42.27
CA SER A 267 -41.21 -35.44 42.69
C SER A 267 -40.87 -34.37 43.73
N SER A 268 -41.62 -33.27 43.72
CA SER A 268 -42.25 -32.54 44.84
C SER A 268 -41.46 -32.01 46.06
N GLY A 269 -41.80 -30.75 46.38
CA GLY A 269 -41.83 -30.17 47.74
C GLY A 269 -40.75 -29.11 47.95
N GLY A 270 -41.02 -27.84 48.28
CA GLY A 270 -42.19 -27.22 48.90
C GLY A 270 -41.72 -26.42 50.12
N GLY A 271 -42.03 -25.12 50.16
CA GLY A 271 -41.80 -24.22 51.29
C GLY A 271 -40.49 -23.42 51.18
N GLY A 272 -40.41 -22.15 51.54
CA GLY A 272 -41.35 -21.24 52.18
C GLY A 272 -40.60 -19.92 52.39
N SER A 273 -41.26 -18.83 52.00
CA SER A 273 -40.83 -17.44 52.12
C SER A 273 -40.77 -16.95 53.57
N SER A 274 -39.78 -16.11 53.92
CA SER A 274 -40.02 -14.74 54.43
C SER A 274 -38.75 -13.99 54.88
N SER A 275 -38.53 -12.86 54.21
CA SER A 275 -38.29 -11.50 54.75
C SER A 275 -36.99 -11.05 55.42
N SER A 276 -36.58 -9.86 54.94
CA SER A 276 -35.74 -8.79 55.53
C SER A 276 -34.22 -8.98 55.47
N GLY A 277 -33.41 -8.04 54.98
CA GLY A 277 -33.66 -6.70 54.43
C GLY A 277 -32.35 -6.06 53.94
N SER A 278 -32.48 -4.86 53.38
CA SER A 278 -31.42 -3.86 53.12
C SER A 278 -30.32 -4.18 52.09
N GLY A 279 -30.65 -3.84 50.83
CA GLY A 279 -29.96 -2.82 50.05
C GLY A 279 -28.49 -3.02 49.72
N HIS A 280 -28.20 -3.43 48.48
CA HIS A 280 -27.06 -2.96 47.71
C HIS A 280 -27.48 -2.87 46.24
N SER A 281 -27.22 -1.72 45.63
CA SER A 281 -27.39 -1.41 44.22
C SER A 281 -26.58 -2.37 43.34
N SER A 282 -27.25 -3.24 42.57
CA SER A 282 -26.63 -3.92 41.44
C SER A 282 -26.97 -3.15 40.15
N SER A 283 -25.97 -2.41 39.67
CA SER A 283 -25.90 -2.00 38.28
C SER A 283 -26.04 -3.24 37.40
N GLY A 284 -27.00 -3.21 36.49
CA GLY A 284 -27.13 -4.21 35.45
C GLY A 284 -25.88 -4.22 34.58
N GLY A 285 -24.99 -5.18 34.83
CA GLY A 285 -23.90 -5.52 33.93
C GLY A 285 -24.45 -6.44 32.84
N SER A 286 -24.83 -5.85 31.71
CA SER A 286 -25.00 -6.60 30.47
C SER A 286 -23.66 -7.25 30.13
N THR A 287 -23.56 -8.57 30.18
CA THR A 287 -22.48 -9.31 29.52
C THR A 287 -22.68 -9.12 28.02
N ALA A 288 -22.05 -8.08 27.48
CA ALA A 288 -22.02 -7.83 26.04
C ALA A 288 -21.46 -9.09 25.35
N SER A 289 -22.24 -9.65 24.42
CA SER A 289 -21.76 -10.72 23.56
C SER A 289 -20.51 -10.23 22.83
N LYS A 290 -19.39 -10.95 22.96
CA LYS A 290 -18.14 -10.62 22.25
C LYS A 290 -18.41 -10.63 20.76
N THR A 291 -17.94 -9.61 20.05
CA THR A 291 -18.05 -9.55 18.61
C THR A 291 -17.08 -10.55 17.97
N PHE A 292 -17.31 -10.93 16.71
CA PHE A 292 -16.39 -11.80 15.98
C PHE A 292 -14.97 -11.20 15.86
N GLN A 293 -14.87 -9.86 15.81
CA GLN A 293 -13.60 -9.14 15.87
C GLN A 293 -12.90 -9.34 17.22
N ASP A 294 -13.62 -9.27 18.35
CA ASP A 294 -13.05 -9.50 19.68
C ASP A 294 -12.51 -10.93 19.85
N ILE A 295 -13.16 -11.90 19.20
CA ILE A 295 -12.72 -13.31 19.18
C ILE A 295 -11.42 -13.44 18.38
N ILE A 296 -11.38 -12.84 17.18
CA ILE A 296 -10.20 -12.84 16.31
C ILE A 296 -9.00 -12.16 17.00
N ASP A 297 -9.21 -10.99 17.60
CA ASP A 297 -8.17 -10.28 18.33
C ASP A 297 -7.68 -11.08 19.54
N SER A 298 -8.58 -11.73 20.28
CA SER A 298 -8.19 -12.58 21.41
C SER A 298 -7.38 -13.81 20.99
N GLN A 299 -7.70 -14.42 19.84
CA GLN A 299 -7.10 -15.68 19.40
C GLN A 299 -5.74 -15.47 18.73
N TYR A 300 -5.60 -14.42 17.92
CA TYR A 300 -4.44 -14.22 17.04
C TYR A 300 -3.54 -13.05 17.45
N SER A 301 -3.92 -12.22 18.43
CA SER A 301 -3.06 -11.09 18.88
C SER A 301 -1.68 -11.55 19.37
N VAL A 302 -1.58 -12.77 19.92
CA VAL A 302 -0.29 -13.36 20.31
C VAL A 302 0.57 -13.79 19.12
N ASP A 303 -0.06 -14.11 17.98
CA ASP A 303 0.63 -14.51 16.74
C ASP A 303 1.04 -13.31 15.88
N THR A 304 0.57 -12.11 16.24
CA THR A 304 1.16 -10.85 15.74
C THR A 304 2.51 -10.53 16.41
N GLN A 305 2.92 -11.30 17.44
CA GLN A 305 4.19 -11.08 18.12
C GLN A 305 5.37 -11.54 17.25
N ILE A 306 6.40 -10.71 17.20
CA ILE A 306 7.65 -10.99 16.48
C ILE A 306 8.71 -11.27 17.54
N THR A 307 9.29 -12.48 17.55
CA THR A 307 10.43 -12.81 18.41
C THR A 307 11.73 -12.58 17.63
N PHE A 308 12.55 -11.65 18.10
CA PHE A 308 13.76 -11.15 17.42
C PHE A 308 15.05 -11.93 17.74
N ASN A 309 14.96 -13.15 18.26
CA ASN A 309 16.13 -13.91 18.73
C ASN A 309 17.16 -14.28 17.65
N ASP A 310 16.96 -13.88 16.39
CA ASP A 310 17.89 -14.07 15.26
C ASP A 310 18.11 -12.78 14.44
N TYR A 311 17.94 -11.57 14.98
CA TYR A 311 18.54 -10.39 14.33
C TYR A 311 20.06 -10.49 14.48
N LYS A 312 20.69 -11.26 13.59
CA LYS A 312 22.14 -11.30 13.45
C LYS A 312 22.58 -10.06 12.68
N ALA A 313 23.88 -9.78 12.74
CA ALA A 313 24.53 -8.64 12.08
C ALA A 313 24.40 -8.63 10.53
N ASP A 314 23.56 -9.49 9.95
CA ASP A 314 23.30 -9.68 8.52
C ASP A 314 21.99 -9.01 8.03
N GLY A 315 21.19 -8.39 8.91
CA GLY A 315 20.02 -7.59 8.51
C GLY A 315 18.78 -8.41 8.12
N VAL A 316 18.67 -9.66 8.57
CA VAL A 316 17.55 -10.56 8.26
C VAL A 316 16.55 -10.64 9.42
N ILE A 317 15.26 -10.44 9.13
CA ILE A 317 14.16 -10.54 10.10
C ILE A 317 13.41 -11.86 9.90
N LYS A 318 13.36 -12.70 10.93
CA LYS A 318 12.61 -13.97 10.95
C LYS A 318 11.46 -13.92 11.96
N PRO A 319 10.23 -13.60 11.51
CA PRO A 319 9.09 -13.59 12.41
C PRO A 319 8.67 -15.03 12.73
N LYS A 320 8.49 -15.34 14.02
CA LYS A 320 7.92 -16.63 14.43
C LYS A 320 6.45 -16.70 14.02
N LEU A 321 6.04 -17.88 13.56
CA LEU A 321 4.64 -18.20 13.30
C LEU A 321 4.29 -19.52 13.95
N ASN A 322 3.12 -19.56 14.57
CA ASN A 322 2.54 -20.79 15.09
C ASN A 322 1.52 -21.41 14.09
N PHE A 323 1.47 -20.93 12.85
CA PHE A 323 0.60 -21.42 11.77
C PHE A 323 1.22 -21.21 10.38
N THR A 324 0.76 -21.96 9.36
CA THR A 324 1.22 -21.85 7.96
C THR A 324 0.36 -20.84 7.16
N PRO A 325 0.90 -19.71 6.67
CA PRO A 325 0.11 -18.73 5.92
C PRO A 325 -0.32 -19.20 4.53
N GLY A 326 -1.54 -18.84 4.14
CA GLY A 326 -1.96 -18.87 2.74
C GLY A 326 -2.46 -20.22 2.20
N THR A 327 -2.48 -21.28 3.01
CA THR A 327 -2.87 -22.62 2.54
C THR A 327 -3.82 -23.39 3.45
N GLU A 328 -4.07 -22.94 4.68
CA GLU A 328 -4.88 -23.70 5.65
C GLU A 328 -6.19 -22.99 6.00
N THR A 329 -7.27 -23.76 5.98
CA THR A 329 -8.58 -23.35 6.47
C THR A 329 -8.64 -23.64 7.96
N VAL A 330 -9.02 -22.65 8.75
CA VAL A 330 -9.17 -22.79 10.21
C VAL A 330 -10.60 -22.47 10.62
N THR A 331 -11.10 -23.10 11.67
CA THR A 331 -12.44 -22.81 12.19
C THR A 331 -12.33 -21.86 13.38
N ILE A 332 -12.92 -20.67 13.27
CA ILE A 332 -12.96 -19.65 14.32
C ILE A 332 -14.43 -19.46 14.73
N ASN A 333 -14.76 -19.81 15.97
CA ASN A 333 -16.13 -19.69 16.50
C ASN A 333 -17.19 -20.37 15.60
N GLY A 334 -16.85 -21.52 15.01
CA GLY A 334 -17.71 -22.26 14.09
C GLY A 334 -17.70 -21.76 12.63
N GLU A 335 -16.97 -20.69 12.32
CA GLU A 335 -16.82 -20.18 10.95
C GLU A 335 -15.50 -20.66 10.31
N GLU A 336 -15.58 -21.22 9.11
CA GLU A 336 -14.37 -21.49 8.33
C GLU A 336 -13.74 -20.17 7.90
N CYS A 337 -12.45 -20.02 8.14
CA CYS A 337 -11.68 -18.83 7.85
C CYS A 337 -10.40 -19.17 7.10
N ILE A 338 -9.95 -18.27 6.24
CA ILE A 338 -8.60 -18.27 5.69
C ILE A 338 -7.81 -17.23 6.47
N VAL A 339 -6.75 -17.68 7.12
CA VAL A 339 -5.85 -16.78 7.85
C VAL A 339 -4.63 -16.52 6.98
N LYS A 340 -4.40 -15.25 6.66
CA LYS A 340 -3.21 -14.78 5.96
C LYS A 340 -2.37 -13.94 6.90
N LYS A 341 -1.04 -14.12 6.82
CA LYS A 341 -0.11 -13.22 7.47
C LYS A 341 0.35 -12.20 6.45
N ASP A 342 0.14 -10.93 6.77
CA ASP A 342 0.63 -9.80 6.01
C ASP A 342 1.73 -9.13 6.86
N ILE A 343 2.97 -9.08 6.35
CA ILE A 343 4.08 -8.41 7.03
C ILE A 343 4.28 -7.05 6.37
N TYR A 344 4.15 -6.00 7.17
CA TYR A 344 4.42 -4.62 6.78
C TYR A 344 5.70 -4.18 7.50
N VAL A 345 6.71 -3.79 6.75
CA VAL A 345 7.93 -3.21 7.31
C VAL A 345 7.98 -1.76 6.92
N THR A 346 8.29 -0.90 7.88
CA THR A 346 8.56 0.52 7.66
C THR A 346 9.97 0.85 8.12
N LEU A 347 10.70 1.67 7.36
CA LEU A 347 12.02 2.20 7.69
C LEU A 347 11.88 3.72 7.80
N ASN A 348 12.25 4.27 8.97
CA ASN A 348 12.11 5.69 9.31
C ASN A 348 10.67 6.22 9.10
N GLY A 349 9.67 5.38 9.36
CA GLY A 349 8.25 5.73 9.20
C GLY A 349 7.70 5.65 7.76
N MET A 350 8.48 5.14 6.80
CA MET A 350 8.06 4.91 5.41
C MET A 350 7.99 3.41 5.10
N ASP A 351 7.05 2.96 4.26
CA ASP A 351 6.99 1.57 3.81
C ASP A 351 8.32 1.15 3.18
N ALA A 352 8.96 0.13 3.75
CA ALA A 352 10.24 -0.38 3.32
C ALA A 352 10.04 -1.48 2.29
N TYR A 353 10.88 -1.49 1.26
CA TYR A 353 10.97 -2.64 0.37
C TYR A 353 11.60 -3.81 1.13
N ILE A 354 10.91 -4.95 1.13
CA ILE A 354 11.40 -6.20 1.72
C ILE A 354 11.48 -7.26 0.63
N SER A 355 12.58 -8.02 0.65
CA SER A 355 12.75 -9.19 -0.20
C SER A 355 12.90 -10.42 0.68
N GLY A 356 12.26 -11.52 0.31
CA GLY A 356 12.33 -12.76 1.07
C GLY A 356 10.97 -13.42 1.21
N ASN A 357 10.90 -14.41 2.10
CA ASN A 357 9.68 -15.14 2.39
C ASN A 357 9.70 -15.64 3.83
N LEU A 358 8.58 -16.18 4.29
CA LEU A 358 8.46 -16.68 5.66
C LEU A 358 9.49 -17.76 6.03
N GLN A 359 9.82 -18.68 5.11
CA GLN A 359 10.76 -19.77 5.40
C GLN A 359 12.20 -19.29 5.51
N ASN A 360 12.59 -18.32 4.69
CA ASN A 360 13.97 -17.86 4.55
C ASN A 360 14.25 -16.56 5.33
N GLY A 361 13.21 -15.90 5.85
CA GLY A 361 13.29 -14.56 6.45
C GLY A 361 13.09 -13.45 5.42
N TYR A 362 12.86 -12.25 5.93
CA TYR A 362 12.74 -11.03 5.14
C TYR A 362 13.98 -10.17 5.35
N THR A 363 14.63 -9.77 4.26
CA THR A 363 15.75 -8.83 4.27
C THR A 363 15.22 -7.41 4.10
N VAL A 364 15.65 -6.52 4.99
CA VAL A 364 15.37 -5.09 4.93
C VAL A 364 16.67 -4.38 4.61
N THR A 365 16.72 -3.64 3.51
CA THR A 365 17.92 -2.89 3.10
C THR A 365 17.73 -1.40 3.38
N GLY A 366 18.57 -0.81 4.23
CA GLY A 366 18.59 0.62 4.54
C GLY A 366 19.14 0.92 5.95
N SER A 367 19.36 2.20 6.27
CA SER A 367 19.82 2.65 7.60
C SER A 367 18.76 3.51 8.31
N GLY A 368 18.62 3.35 9.63
CA GLY A 368 17.68 4.08 10.48
C GLY A 368 16.70 3.20 11.26
N ASP A 369 15.70 3.81 11.89
CA ASP A 369 14.73 3.12 12.74
C ASP A 369 13.80 2.24 11.90
N VAL A 370 13.91 0.92 12.06
CA VAL A 370 13.04 -0.06 11.42
C VAL A 370 11.85 -0.34 12.34
N ASN A 371 10.66 0.04 11.90
CA ASN A 371 9.40 -0.32 12.54
C ASN A 371 8.76 -1.48 11.79
N VAL A 372 8.68 -2.65 12.43
CA VAL A 372 8.05 -3.84 11.86
C VAL A 372 6.64 -3.98 12.42
N ARG A 373 5.68 -4.17 11.53
CA ARG A 373 4.29 -4.48 11.85
C ARG A 373 3.90 -5.80 11.21
N ALA A 374 3.62 -6.81 12.03
CA ALA A 374 2.93 -7.99 11.54
C ALA A 374 1.43 -7.77 11.69
N SER A 375 0.68 -7.95 10.60
CA SER A 375 -0.77 -8.02 10.64
C SER A 375 -1.20 -9.42 10.24
N ILE A 376 -2.31 -9.85 10.81
CA ILE A 376 -2.99 -11.07 10.40
C ILE A 376 -4.33 -10.61 9.85
N SER A 377 -4.61 -11.01 8.61
CA SER A 377 -5.92 -10.86 8.03
C SER A 377 -6.65 -12.21 8.12
N VAL A 378 -7.87 -12.17 8.64
CA VAL A 378 -8.75 -13.31 8.78
C VAL A 378 -9.92 -13.07 7.83
N PHE A 379 -9.97 -13.86 6.76
CA PHE A 379 -11.10 -13.86 5.85
C PHE A 379 -12.09 -14.92 6.33
N SER A 380 -13.23 -14.51 6.87
CA SER A 380 -14.32 -15.45 7.16
C SER A 380 -14.91 -15.92 5.83
N LYS A 381 -14.82 -17.22 5.56
CA LYS A 381 -15.47 -17.83 4.39
C LYS A 381 -16.99 -17.83 4.55
N THR A 382 -17.47 -17.94 5.79
CA THR A 382 -18.90 -17.94 6.12
C THR A 382 -19.55 -16.60 5.83
N THR A 383 -18.92 -15.49 6.25
CA THR A 383 -19.51 -14.15 6.13
C THR A 383 -18.95 -13.33 4.95
N GLY A 384 -17.86 -13.79 4.31
CA GLY A 384 -17.13 -13.04 3.29
C GLY A 384 -16.46 -11.77 3.81
N LYS A 385 -16.50 -11.52 5.12
CA LYS A 385 -15.93 -10.34 5.74
C LYS A 385 -14.45 -10.56 6.05
N LEU A 386 -13.66 -9.54 5.72
CA LEU A 386 -12.25 -9.47 6.07
C LEU A 386 -12.10 -8.77 7.41
N TYR A 387 -11.46 -9.45 8.35
CA TYR A 387 -11.14 -8.95 9.67
C TYR A 387 -9.63 -8.79 9.77
N TYR A 388 -9.19 -7.76 10.47
CA TYR A 388 -7.78 -7.51 10.71
C TYR A 388 -7.53 -7.67 12.20
N VAL A 389 -6.56 -8.51 12.55
CA VAL A 389 -6.06 -8.60 13.92
C VAL A 389 -5.27 -7.33 14.19
N THR A 390 -5.58 -6.68 15.31
CA THR A 390 -4.89 -5.46 15.75
C THR A 390 -3.38 -5.72 15.83
N PRO A 391 -2.56 -5.09 14.97
CA PRO A 391 -1.15 -5.41 14.88
C PRO A 391 -0.38 -4.79 16.06
N LYS A 392 0.53 -5.55 16.66
CA LYS A 392 1.55 -4.96 17.56
C LYS A 392 2.68 -4.35 16.72
N THR A 393 3.00 -3.09 16.99
CA THR A 393 4.15 -2.42 16.37
C THR A 393 5.40 -2.70 17.19
N TYR A 394 6.47 -3.10 16.51
CA TYR A 394 7.78 -3.30 17.12
C TYR A 394 8.79 -2.35 16.48
N THR A 395 9.42 -1.52 17.29
CA THR A 395 10.49 -0.61 16.85
C THR A 395 11.85 -1.26 17.11
N ILE A 396 12.69 -1.30 16.08
CA ILE A 396 14.08 -1.74 16.13
C ILE A 396 14.92 -0.57 15.63
N THR A 397 15.87 -0.12 16.43
CA THR A 397 16.89 0.81 15.94
C THR A 397 18.00 -0.03 15.31
N VAL A 398 18.26 0.17 14.00
CA VAL A 398 19.32 -0.49 13.23
C VAL A 398 20.56 0.36 13.15
#